data_AF-A0A4P6M8U5-F1
#
_entry.id   AF-A0A4P6M8U5-F1
#
_cell.length_a   1.000
_cell.length_b   1.000
_cell.length_c   1.000
_cell.angle_alpha   90.00
_cell.angle_beta   90.00
_cell.angle_gamma   90.00
#
_symmetry.space_group_name_H-M   'P 1'
#
loop_
_entity.id
_entity.type
_entity.pdbx_description
1 polymer ?
#
loop_
_entity_poly.entity_id
_entity_poly.type
_entity_poly.pdbx_seq_one_letter_code
_entity_poly.pdbx_strand_id
1 'polypeptide(L)'
;MITPAHTLEEIEKIFVKARKNSPSIVFADEAEETIKARDSKDFLEPGDAKKTALILAELDSVKTDPDKPICFVAATNHLGKIDSAIVSRLEPVYIGNIEPDRRIGFLRIMVKLYKINQILMII
;
A
#
# COMPACT_ATOMS: atom_id res chain seq x y z
N MET A 1 1.91 3.59 8.78
CA MET A 1 1.87 3.84 7.33
C MET A 1 3.32 3.90 6.86
N ILE A 2 3.64 3.18 5.80
CA ILE A 2 4.92 3.20 5.11
C ILE A 2 4.75 4.09 3.88
N THR A 3 5.76 4.89 3.59
CA THR A 3 5.83 5.81 2.45
C THR A 3 7.27 5.86 1.95
N PRO A 4 7.54 6.35 0.73
CA PRO A 4 8.90 6.35 0.16
C PRO A 4 9.93 7.12 0.99
N ALA A 5 9.47 8.13 1.74
CA ALA A 5 10.31 8.94 2.62
C ALA A 5 10.86 8.18 3.84
N HIS A 6 10.25 7.04 4.22
CA HIS A 6 10.69 6.29 5.39
C HIS A 6 12.04 5.60 5.14
N THR A 7 12.91 5.72 6.14
CA THR A 7 14.17 4.98 6.26
C THR A 7 13.92 3.52 6.66
N LEU A 8 14.95 2.69 6.54
CA LEU A 8 14.88 1.28 6.93
C LEU A 8 14.49 1.12 8.41
N GLU A 9 15.12 1.88 9.30
CA GLU A 9 14.86 1.82 10.75
C GLU A 9 13.42 2.25 11.10
N GLU A 10 12.85 3.20 10.37
CA GLU A 10 11.47 3.62 10.58
C GLU A 10 10.48 2.52 10.15
N ILE A 11 10.76 1.81 9.05
CA ILE A 11 9.96 0.66 8.62
C ILE A 11 10.00 -0.44 9.69
N GLU A 12 11.17 -0.76 10.24
CA GLU A 12 11.30 -1.73 11.35
C GLU A 12 10.46 -1.31 12.57
N LYS A 13 10.55 -0.03 12.97
CA LYS A 13 9.76 0.52 14.08
C LYS A 13 8.25 0.43 13.81
N ILE A 14 7.81 0.60 12.57
CA ILE A 14 6.40 0.45 12.18
C ILE A 14 5.94 -1.00 12.42
N PHE A 15 6.70 -2.00 11.99
CA PHE A 15 6.35 -3.41 12.19
C PHE A 15 6.39 -3.83 13.66
N VAL A 16 7.37 -3.34 14.43
CA VAL A 16 7.41 -3.53 15.90
C VAL A 16 6.17 -2.94 16.55
N LYS A 17 5.77 -1.73 16.16
CA LYS A 17 4.55 -1.09 16.67
C LYS A 17 3.30 -1.85 16.25
N ALA A 18 3.23 -2.37 15.03
CA ALA A 18 2.12 -3.15 14.54
C ALA A 18 1.95 -4.46 15.34
N ARG A 19 3.04 -5.17 15.64
CA ARG A 19 3.03 -6.36 16.50
C ARG A 19 2.54 -6.05 17.91
N LYS A 20 3.06 -4.98 18.51
CA LYS A 20 2.67 -4.58 19.88
C LYS A 20 1.20 -4.19 19.99
N ASN A 21 0.62 -3.63 18.92
CA ASN A 21 -0.76 -3.16 18.88
C ASN A 21 -1.65 -4.08 18.03
N SER A 22 -1.30 -5.35 17.89
CA SER A 22 -2.15 -6.30 17.19
C SER A 22 -3.51 -6.46 17.91
N PRO A 23 -4.65 -6.55 17.20
CA PRO A 23 -4.81 -6.56 15.74
C PRO A 23 -4.53 -5.21 15.08
N SER A 24 -3.78 -5.19 13.98
CA SER A 24 -3.40 -3.93 13.31
C SER A 24 -3.32 -4.03 11.78
N ILE A 25 -3.33 -2.86 11.13
CA ILE A 25 -3.13 -2.71 9.68
C ILE A 25 -1.83 -1.94 9.43
N VAL A 26 -0.97 -2.49 8.59
CA VAL A 26 0.21 -1.80 8.04
C VAL A 26 -0.09 -1.46 6.59
N PHE A 27 -0.28 -0.17 6.33
CA PHE A 27 -0.53 0.36 4.98
C PHE A 27 0.77 0.92 4.38
N ALA A 28 1.16 0.45 3.20
CA ALA A 28 2.24 0.97 2.38
C ALA A 28 1.66 1.68 1.15
N ASP A 29 1.86 2.99 1.08
CA ASP A 29 1.43 3.80 -0.06
C ASP A 29 2.59 4.02 -1.03
N GLU A 30 2.28 4.22 -2.30
CA GLU A 30 3.27 4.33 -3.38
C GLU A 30 4.32 3.19 -3.30
N ALA A 31 3.83 1.96 -3.14
CA ALA A 31 4.66 0.81 -2.84
C ALA A 31 5.74 0.56 -3.92
N GLU A 32 5.53 1.01 -5.15
CA GLU A 32 6.50 0.94 -6.26
C GLU A 32 7.80 1.70 -5.97
N GLU A 33 7.78 2.69 -5.08
CA GLU A 33 8.98 3.44 -4.71
C GLU A 33 9.69 2.86 -3.49
N THR A 34 8.99 2.08 -2.65
CA THR A 34 9.56 1.47 -1.43
C THR A 34 9.93 0.00 -1.61
N ILE A 35 9.23 -0.71 -2.50
CA ILE A 35 9.29 -2.17 -2.69
C ILE A 35 9.70 -2.48 -4.13
N LYS A 36 10.80 -1.86 -4.58
CA LYS A 36 11.26 -1.96 -5.98
C LYS A 36 11.70 -3.38 -6.34
N ALA A 37 11.36 -3.81 -7.55
CA ALA A 37 11.81 -5.08 -8.12
C ALA A 37 13.33 -5.15 -8.24
N ARG A 38 13.92 -6.29 -7.89
CA ARG A 38 15.39 -6.49 -7.88
C ARG A 38 16.05 -6.47 -9.26
N ASP A 39 15.27 -6.71 -10.31
CA ASP A 39 15.75 -6.84 -11.69
C ASP A 39 15.51 -5.58 -12.53
N SER A 40 15.06 -4.47 -11.94
CA SER A 40 14.94 -3.21 -12.65
C SER A 40 16.32 -2.80 -13.18
N LYS A 41 16.43 -2.55 -14.49
CA LYS A 41 17.67 -2.15 -15.18
C LYS A 41 18.27 -0.84 -14.67
N ASP A 42 17.52 -0.09 -13.87
CA ASP A 42 18.00 1.05 -13.12
C ASP A 42 18.70 0.53 -11.86
N PHE A 43 19.98 0.89 -11.67
CA PHE A 43 20.77 0.55 -10.49
C PHE A 43 19.93 0.72 -9.21
N LEU A 44 19.52 -0.39 -8.59
CA LEU A 44 18.90 -0.33 -7.27
C LEU A 44 19.91 0.24 -6.30
N GLU A 45 19.56 1.35 -5.67
CA GLU A 45 20.36 1.84 -4.57
C GLU A 45 20.38 0.76 -3.47
N PRO A 46 21.55 0.49 -2.84
CA PRO A 46 21.66 -0.52 -1.80
C PRO A 46 20.65 -0.35 -0.66
N GLY A 47 20.15 0.87 -0.43
CA GLY A 47 19.10 1.17 0.53
C GLY A 47 17.74 0.58 0.14
N ASP A 48 17.35 0.69 -1.13
CA ASP A 48 16.05 0.21 -1.62
C ASP A 48 15.97 -1.33 -1.56
N ALA A 49 17.06 -2.01 -1.94
CA ALA A 49 17.14 -3.48 -1.84
C ALA A 49 16.97 -3.96 -0.39
N LYS A 50 17.52 -3.23 0.59
CA LYS A 50 17.37 -3.55 2.02
C LYS A 50 15.94 -3.32 2.50
N LYS A 51 15.26 -2.24 2.08
CA LYS A 51 13.85 -1.99 2.42
C LYS A 51 12.95 -3.11 1.90
N THR A 52 13.11 -3.49 0.63
CA THR A 52 12.36 -4.60 0.03
C THR A 52 12.60 -5.91 0.79
N ALA A 53 13.87 -6.23 1.11
CA ALA A 53 14.21 -7.44 1.85
C ALA A 53 13.61 -7.47 3.27
N LEU A 54 13.64 -6.34 3.97
CA LEU A 54 13.02 -6.20 5.29
C LEU A 54 11.51 -6.45 5.22
N ILE A 55 10.80 -5.78 4.31
CA ILE A 55 9.35 -5.93 4.17
C ILE A 55 9.00 -7.37 3.82
N LEU A 56 9.80 -8.03 2.97
CA LEU A 56 9.61 -9.44 2.62
C LEU A 56 9.71 -10.34 3.85
N ALA A 57 10.75 -10.16 4.66
CA ALA A 57 10.94 -10.92 5.89
C ALA A 57 9.81 -10.66 6.90
N GLU A 58 9.35 -9.42 7.01
CA GLU A 58 8.25 -9.03 7.87
C GLU A 58 6.93 -9.70 7.44
N LEU A 59 6.62 -9.74 6.14
CA LEU A 59 5.47 -10.46 5.59
C LEU A 59 5.50 -11.96 5.86
N ASP A 60 6.68 -12.57 5.86
CA ASP A 60 6.84 -13.99 6.22
C ASP A 60 6.67 -14.21 7.73
N SER A 61 7.08 -13.24 8.56
CA SER A 61 6.94 -13.31 10.01
C SER A 61 5.49 -13.14 10.48
N VAL A 62 4.72 -12.20 9.92
CA VAL A 62 3.35 -11.92 10.38
C VAL A 62 2.35 -13.05 10.10
N LYS A 63 2.69 -14.03 9.26
CA LYS A 63 1.83 -15.18 8.94
C LYS A 63 1.81 -16.27 10.02
N THR A 64 2.49 -16.07 11.14
CA THR A 64 2.77 -17.14 12.11
C THR A 64 1.86 -17.21 13.34
N ASP A 65 1.15 -16.13 13.70
CA ASP A 65 0.32 -16.08 14.92
C ASP A 65 -1.14 -15.69 14.59
N PRO A 66 -2.08 -16.67 14.54
CA PRO A 66 -3.50 -16.41 14.27
C PRO A 66 -4.17 -15.50 15.31
N ASP A 67 -3.65 -15.44 16.53
CA ASP A 67 -4.22 -14.66 17.63
C ASP A 67 -3.73 -13.20 17.62
N LYS A 68 -2.71 -12.89 16.80
CA LYS A 68 -2.15 -11.53 16.64
C LYS A 68 -2.06 -11.13 15.16
N PRO A 69 -3.20 -10.99 14.48
CA PRO A 69 -3.21 -10.70 13.06
C PRO A 69 -2.64 -9.30 12.77
N ILE A 70 -1.82 -9.24 11.72
CA ILE A 70 -1.41 -7.98 11.09
C ILE A 70 -1.79 -8.07 9.62
N CYS A 71 -2.66 -7.16 9.19
CA CYS A 71 -3.05 -7.04 7.78
C CYS A 71 -2.09 -6.06 7.10
N PHE A 72 -1.34 -6.55 6.11
CA PHE A 72 -0.52 -5.69 5.27
C PHE A 72 -1.28 -5.33 3.99
N VAL A 73 -1.35 -4.04 3.69
CA VAL A 73 -2.01 -3.50 2.49
C VAL A 73 -1.01 -2.60 1.77
N ALA A 74 -0.77 -2.87 0.48
CA ALA A 74 0.07 -2.05 -0.36
C ALA A 74 -0.75 -1.43 -1.50
N ALA A 75 -0.62 -0.12 -1.71
CA ALA A 75 -1.18 0.60 -2.83
C ALA A 75 -0.09 0.93 -3.85
N THR A 76 -0.38 0.72 -5.13
CA THR A 76 0.56 1.02 -6.22
C THR A 76 -0.18 1.38 -7.50
N ASN A 77 0.40 2.30 -8.28
CA ASN A 77 -0.05 2.58 -9.65
C ASN A 77 0.68 1.70 -10.69
N HIS A 78 1.76 1.03 -10.29
CA HIS A 78 2.66 0.32 -11.17
C HIS A 78 3.03 -1.06 -10.63
N LEU A 79 2.11 -2.02 -10.69
CA LEU A 79 2.34 -3.38 -10.18
C LEU A 79 3.63 -4.04 -10.73
N GLY A 80 3.97 -3.78 -12.00
CA GLY A 80 5.20 -4.29 -12.63
C GLY A 80 6.52 -3.75 -12.06
N LYS A 81 6.48 -2.69 -11.23
CA LYS A 81 7.65 -2.16 -10.52
C LYS A 81 7.85 -2.79 -9.14
N ILE A 82 6.87 -3.55 -8.64
CA ILE A 82 6.92 -4.19 -7.32
C ILE A 82 7.74 -5.48 -7.39
N ASP A 83 8.54 -5.74 -6.36
CA ASP A 83 9.24 -7.02 -6.19
C ASP A 83 8.27 -8.22 -6.25
N SER A 84 8.56 -9.16 -7.14
CA SER A 84 7.69 -10.30 -7.42
C SER A 84 7.51 -11.25 -6.23
N ALA A 85 8.50 -11.34 -5.34
CA ALA A 85 8.38 -12.14 -4.11
C ALA A 85 7.38 -11.52 -3.15
N ILE A 86 7.29 -10.18 -3.09
CA ILE A 86 6.25 -9.48 -2.33
C ILE A 86 4.89 -9.70 -2.98
N VAL A 87 4.77 -9.52 -4.30
CA VAL A 87 3.51 -9.75 -5.02
C VAL A 87 2.95 -11.15 -4.75
N SER A 88 3.80 -12.19 -4.78
CA SER A 88 3.38 -13.57 -4.49
C SER A 88 2.81 -13.81 -3.08
N ARG A 89 3.02 -12.89 -2.13
CA ARG A 89 2.53 -12.98 -0.75
C ARG A 89 1.24 -12.22 -0.52
N LEU A 90 0.80 -11.43 -1.50
CA LEU A 90 -0.37 -10.56 -1.44
C LEU A 90 -1.44 -11.04 -2.43
N GLU A 91 -2.69 -10.72 -2.11
CA GLU A 91 -3.80 -10.91 -3.05
C GLU A 91 -4.03 -9.61 -3.83
N PRO A 92 -3.81 -9.59 -5.16
CA PRO A 92 -3.93 -8.37 -5.94
C PRO A 92 -5.40 -8.01 -6.16
N VAL A 93 -5.74 -6.76 -5.86
CA VAL A 93 -7.05 -6.16 -6.17
C VAL A 93 -6.84 -5.00 -7.13
N TYR A 94 -7.43 -5.10 -8.31
CA TYR A 94 -7.39 -4.02 -9.30
C TYR A 94 -8.49 -3.00 -9.03
N ILE A 95 -8.10 -1.75 -8.82
CA ILE A 95 -9.01 -0.62 -8.68
C ILE A 95 -8.99 0.19 -9.98
N GLY A 96 -10.03 0.01 -10.78
CA GLY A 96 -10.20 0.72 -12.04
C GLY A 96 -10.91 2.07 -11.90
N ASN A 97 -11.21 2.68 -13.04
CA ASN A 97 -12.00 3.91 -13.09
C ASN A 97 -13.44 3.68 -12.59
N ILE A 98 -14.07 4.76 -12.12
CA ILE A 98 -15.49 4.72 -11.75
C ILE A 98 -16.33 4.60 -13.02
N GLU A 99 -17.09 3.50 -13.10
CA GLU A 99 -18.04 3.22 -14.18
C GLU A 99 -19.08 4.34 -14.34
N PRO A 100 -19.49 4.67 -15.59
CA PRO A 100 -20.37 5.82 -15.86
C PRO A 100 -21.65 5.87 -15.01
N ASP A 101 -22.28 4.72 -14.79
CA ASP A 101 -23.50 4.56 -13.99
C ASP A 101 -23.29 4.86 -12.49
N ARG A 102 -22.07 4.67 -11.97
CA ARG A 102 -21.72 4.93 -10.56
C ARG A 102 -21.25 6.35 -10.29
N ARG A 103 -20.85 7.11 -11.31
CA ARG A 103 -20.29 8.47 -11.16
C ARG A 103 -21.25 9.43 -10.46
N ILE A 104 -22.53 9.39 -10.82
CA ILE A 104 -23.55 10.25 -10.18
C ILE A 104 -23.68 9.91 -8.68
N GLY A 105 -23.64 8.62 -8.33
CA GLY A 105 -23.66 8.17 -6.94
C GLY A 105 -22.45 8.69 -6.15
N PHE A 106 -21.25 8.55 -6.72
CA PHE A 106 -20.02 9.08 -6.12
C PHE A 106 -20.10 10.61 -5.92
N LEU A 107 -20.48 11.36 -6.94
CA LEU A 107 -20.62 12.83 -6.84
C LEU A 107 -21.63 13.24 -5.78
N ARG A 108 -22.77 12.54 -5.68
CA ARG A 108 -23.77 12.80 -4.62
C ARG A 108 -23.19 12.60 -3.22
N ILE A 109 -22.34 11.59 -3.01
CA ILE A 109 -21.65 11.37 -1.75
C ILE A 109 -20.70 12.53 -1.47
N MET A 110 -19.88 12.91 -2.45
CA MET A 110 -18.91 14.00 -2.31
C MET A 110 -19.59 15.32 -1.96
N VAL A 111 -20.68 15.66 -2.63
CA VAL A 111 -21.42 16.92 -2.41
C VAL A 111 -21.99 17.02 -1.01
N LYS A 112 -22.52 15.92 -0.48
CA LYS A 112 -22.97 15.84 0.91
C LYS A 112 -21.80 16.00 1.88
N LEU A 113 -20.69 15.31 1.61
CA LEU A 113 -19.50 15.34 2.47
C LEU A 113 -18.90 16.75 2.57
N TYR A 114 -18.82 17.47 1.45
CA TYR A 114 -18.24 18.81 1.38
C TYR A 114 -19.27 19.95 1.53
N LYS A 115 -20.54 19.64 1.83
CA LYS A 115 -21.63 20.63 1.99
C LYS A 115 -21.72 21.62 0.82
N ILE A 116 -21.53 21.13 -0.40
CA ILE A 116 -21.57 21.97 -1.59
C ILE A 116 -23.04 22.21 -1.95
N ASN A 117 -23.48 23.47 -1.94
CA ASN A 117 -24.88 23.83 -2.16
C ASN A 117 -25.31 23.91 -3.64
N GLN A 118 -24.37 23.93 -4.59
CA GLN A 118 -24.66 23.90 -6.03
C GLN A 118 -23.61 23.09 -6.78
N ILE A 119 -24.09 22.20 -7.67
CA ILE A 119 -23.26 21.51 -8.66
C ILE A 119 -23.70 22.04 -10.02
N LEU A 120 -22.80 22.73 -10.72
CA LEU A 120 -22.99 22.99 -12.15
C LEU A 120 -22.41 21.77 -12.89
N MET A 121 -23.29 20.95 -13.48
CA MET A 121 -22.88 19.79 -14.27
C MET A 121 -22.95 20.18 -15.75
N ILE A 122 -21.79 20.41 -16.37
CA ILE A 122 -21.68 20.45 -17.83
C ILE A 122 -21.38 19.01 -18.27
N ILE A 123 -22.30 18.43 -19.04
CA ILE A 123 -22.16 17.11 -19.68
C ILE A 123 -21.17 17.15 -20.82
#